data_AF-A0A411HLN0-F1
#
_entry.id   AF-A0A411HLN0-F1
#
_cell.length_a   1.000
_cell.length_b   1.000
_cell.length_c   1.000
_cell.angle_alpha   90.00
_cell.angle_beta   90.00
_cell.angle_gamma   90.00
#
_symmetry.space_group_name_H-M   'P 1'
#
loop_
_entity.id
_entity.type
_entity.pdbx_description
1 polymer ?
#
loop_
_entity_poly.entity_id
_entity_poly.type
_entity_poly.pdbx_seq_one_letter_code
_entity_poly.pdbx_strand_id
1 'polypeptide(L)'
;MNMRVEDFIIVTEVDHGPAFVEQIFQRRYKQTAPDFPHHIVAFWRRDDGAFVPLCYAHFSNAGEILLGGGACTDDRVLRRLSAAQRDALRTVGGVYQHTLDYAVKHFAPRYDAIFGYCGDGLAERVDLAVGFSKTEHKHLLVYWTRELAPDRRAELLAQANVVGPF
;
A
#
# COMPACT_ATOMS: atom_id res chain seq x y z
N MET A 1 29.76 -0.41 3.81
CA MET A 1 28.55 -0.30 4.65
C MET A 1 27.36 -0.43 3.72
N ASN A 2 26.47 -1.41 3.93
CA ASN A 2 25.35 -1.65 3.01
C ASN A 2 24.29 -0.56 3.24
N MET A 3 23.87 0.13 2.18
CA MET A 3 22.81 1.15 2.24
C MET A 3 21.49 0.48 2.63
N ARG A 4 20.77 1.04 3.61
CA ARG A 4 19.44 0.56 3.99
C ARG A 4 18.36 1.42 3.33
N VAL A 5 17.17 0.86 3.17
CA VAL A 5 16.05 1.55 2.51
C VAL A 5 15.62 2.78 3.31
N GLU A 6 15.64 2.69 4.64
CA GLU A 6 15.26 3.78 5.55
C GLU A 6 16.22 4.97 5.50
N ASP A 7 17.41 4.79 4.92
CA ASP A 7 18.39 5.87 4.75
C ASP A 7 17.96 6.83 3.61
N PHE A 8 17.05 6.43 2.72
CA PHE A 8 16.60 7.27 1.59
C PHE A 8 15.11 7.16 1.25
N ILE A 9 14.35 6.25 1.84
CA ILE A 9 12.89 6.18 1.73
C ILE A 9 12.26 6.45 3.10
N ILE A 10 11.23 7.28 3.11
CA ILE A 10 10.35 7.47 4.26
C ILE A 10 8.96 7.07 3.84
N VAL A 11 8.32 6.17 4.60
CA VAL A 11 6.91 5.82 4.42
C VAL A 11 6.10 6.41 5.57
N THR A 12 5.00 7.07 5.25
CA THR A 12 4.13 7.68 6.26
C THR A 12 2.69 7.82 5.79
N GLU A 13 1.77 7.92 6.75
CA GLU A 13 0.41 8.39 6.49
C GLU A 13 0.42 9.92 6.39
N VAL A 14 -0.25 10.47 5.37
CA VAL A 14 -0.41 11.92 5.19
C VAL A 14 -1.88 12.32 5.22
N ASP A 15 -2.19 13.50 5.77
CA ASP A 15 -3.57 13.97 5.88
C ASP A 15 -4.16 14.41 4.53
N HIS A 16 -3.33 14.99 3.66
CA HIS A 16 -3.74 15.54 2.36
C HIS A 16 -3.06 14.81 1.21
N GLY A 17 -3.51 13.58 0.94
CA GLY A 17 -2.95 12.71 -0.12
C GLY A 17 -2.84 13.38 -1.50
N PRO A 18 -3.91 14.01 -2.03
CA PRO A 18 -3.89 14.63 -3.36
C PRO A 18 -2.75 15.64 -3.57
N ALA A 19 -2.35 16.38 -2.52
CA ALA A 19 -1.24 17.33 -2.60
C ALA A 19 0.09 16.68 -3.02
N PHE A 20 0.25 15.37 -2.78
CA PHE A 20 1.46 14.63 -3.10
C PHE A 20 1.29 13.71 -4.32
N VAL A 21 0.13 13.07 -4.49
CA VAL A 21 0.00 11.92 -5.40
C VAL A 21 -0.89 12.16 -6.62
N GLU A 22 -1.55 13.31 -6.73
CA GLU A 22 -2.47 13.63 -7.84
C GLU A 22 -1.84 13.34 -9.20
N GLN A 23 -0.61 13.79 -9.42
CA GLN A 23 0.07 13.57 -10.69
C GLN A 23 0.40 12.10 -10.97
N ILE A 24 0.66 11.29 -9.94
CA ILE A 24 0.90 9.85 -10.08
C ILE A 24 -0.41 9.17 -10.49
N PHE A 25 -1.50 9.52 -9.80
CA PHE A 25 -2.84 9.00 -10.04
C PHE A 25 -3.35 9.31 -11.44
N GLN A 26 -3.26 10.57 -11.87
CA GLN A 26 -3.65 10.99 -13.22
C GLN A 26 -2.86 10.25 -14.31
N ARG A 27 -1.57 9.97 -14.07
CA ARG A 27 -0.76 9.21 -15.03
C ARG A 27 -1.17 7.75 -15.10
N ARG A 28 -1.34 7.10 -13.94
CA ARG A 28 -1.57 5.66 -13.82
C ARG A 28 -3.01 5.26 -14.12
N TYR A 29 -3.97 6.00 -13.60
CA TYR A 29 -5.39 5.66 -13.61
C TYR A 29 -6.25 6.61 -14.44
N LYS A 30 -5.73 7.77 -14.87
CA LYS A 30 -6.51 8.82 -15.55
C LYS A 30 -7.68 9.32 -14.68
N GLN A 31 -7.45 9.34 -13.37
CA GLN A 31 -8.41 9.71 -12.34
C GLN A 31 -7.73 10.63 -11.34
N THR A 32 -8.56 11.38 -10.60
CA THR A 32 -8.13 12.17 -9.44
C THR A 32 -7.71 11.25 -8.31
N ALA A 33 -6.72 11.67 -7.52
CA ALA A 33 -6.41 10.98 -6.29
C ALA A 33 -7.63 11.03 -5.34
N PRO A 34 -7.84 9.98 -4.52
CA PRO A 34 -8.84 10.03 -3.46
C PRO A 34 -8.59 11.23 -2.55
N ASP A 35 -9.65 11.96 -2.20
CA ASP A 35 -9.61 13.13 -1.31
C ASP A 35 -10.28 12.83 0.05
N PHE A 36 -10.02 11.64 0.56
CA PHE A 36 -10.49 11.20 1.86
C PHE A 36 -9.46 10.25 2.48
N PRO A 37 -9.34 10.19 3.83
CA PRO A 37 -8.38 9.31 4.50
C PRO A 37 -8.51 7.86 4.02
N HIS A 38 -7.49 7.01 4.04
CA HIS A 38 -6.14 7.13 4.58
C HIS A 38 -5.09 7.04 3.46
N HIS A 39 -4.09 7.90 3.50
CA HIS A 39 -3.10 8.03 2.42
C HIS A 39 -1.73 7.57 2.89
N ILE A 40 -1.26 6.41 2.42
CA ILE A 40 0.12 5.98 2.68
C ILE A 40 0.99 6.37 1.50
N VAL A 41 2.03 7.16 1.76
CA VAL A 41 2.97 7.62 0.74
C VAL A 41 4.39 7.22 1.13
N ALA A 42 5.10 6.60 0.20
CA ALA A 42 6.55 6.47 0.27
C ALA A 42 7.22 7.63 -0.47
N PHE A 43 8.04 8.39 0.25
CA PHE A 43 8.83 9.49 -0.27
C PHE A 43 10.28 9.05 -0.44
N TRP A 44 10.86 9.37 -1.58
CA TRP A 44 12.30 9.36 -1.77
C TRP A 44 12.91 10.65 -1.24
N ARG A 45 13.80 10.53 -0.24
CA ARG A 45 14.65 11.61 0.25
C ARG A 45 15.85 11.76 -0.69
N ARG A 46 15.84 12.84 -1.45
CA ARG A 46 16.93 13.21 -2.35
C ARG A 46 18.08 13.89 -1.61
N ASP A 47 19.26 13.87 -2.21
CA ASP A 47 20.47 14.48 -1.66
C ASP A 47 20.37 16.00 -1.50
N ASP A 48 19.47 16.65 -2.26
CA ASP A 48 19.13 18.08 -2.13
C ASP A 48 18.13 18.37 -1.00
N GLY A 49 17.77 17.36 -0.20
CA GLY A 49 16.82 17.45 0.90
C GLY A 49 15.34 17.38 0.49
N ALA A 50 15.02 17.31 -0.80
CA ALA A 50 13.64 17.21 -1.26
C ALA A 50 13.05 15.82 -0.98
N PHE A 51 11.76 15.80 -0.65
CA PHE A 51 10.96 14.58 -0.53
C PHE A 51 10.09 14.42 -1.78
N VAL A 52 10.35 13.38 -2.57
CA VAL A 52 9.63 13.12 -3.81
C VAL A 52 8.72 11.90 -3.64
N PRO A 53 7.40 12.03 -3.83
CA PRO A 53 6.48 10.89 -3.81
C PRO A 53 6.90 9.83 -4.83
N LEU A 54 7.07 8.59 -4.37
CA LEU A 54 7.54 7.45 -5.17
C LEU A 54 6.50 6.33 -5.25
N CYS A 55 5.83 6.03 -4.14
CA CYS A 55 4.78 5.02 -4.10
C CYS A 55 3.62 5.51 -3.23
N TYR A 56 2.43 5.05 -3.55
CA TYR A 56 1.20 5.40 -2.85
C TYR A 56 0.30 4.18 -2.73
N ALA A 57 -0.40 4.07 -1.60
CA ALA A 57 -1.52 3.15 -1.38
C ALA A 57 -2.62 3.89 -0.62
N HIS A 58 -3.87 3.70 -1.05
CA HIS A 58 -5.04 4.26 -0.39
C HIS A 58 -5.78 3.17 0.39
N PHE A 59 -6.35 3.53 1.54
CA PHE A 59 -7.20 2.65 2.31
C PHE A 59 -8.49 3.35 2.69
N SER A 60 -9.62 2.82 2.23
CA SER A 60 -10.95 3.29 2.59
C SER A 60 -11.41 2.61 3.87
N ASN A 61 -11.92 3.38 4.83
CA ASN A 61 -12.52 2.84 6.05
C ASN A 61 -13.93 2.29 5.75
N ALA A 62 -14.19 1.06 6.19
CA ALA A 62 -15.51 0.45 6.19
C ALA A 62 -15.78 -0.20 7.56
N GLY A 63 -15.97 0.61 8.60
CA GLY A 63 -16.20 0.13 9.96
C GLY A 63 -14.90 -0.40 10.59
N GLU A 64 -14.87 -1.68 10.90
CA GLU A 64 -13.73 -2.34 11.56
C GLU A 64 -12.67 -2.82 10.57
N ILE A 65 -12.90 -2.63 9.27
CA ILE A 65 -12.00 -3.06 8.19
C ILE A 65 -11.54 -1.88 7.35
N LEU A 66 -10.39 -2.08 6.70
CA LEU A 66 -9.91 -1.22 5.62
C LEU A 66 -10.01 -1.92 4.27
N LEU A 67 -10.33 -1.15 3.24
CA LEU A 67 -10.32 -1.57 1.84
C LEU A 67 -9.15 -0.88 1.13
N GLY A 68 -8.08 -1.62 0.87
CA GLY A 68 -6.84 -1.15 0.26
C GLY A 68 -6.90 -1.17 -1.26
N GLY A 69 -6.83 0.00 -1.88
CA GLY A 69 -6.93 0.19 -3.32
C GLY A 69 -6.01 1.30 -3.84
N GLY A 70 -6.03 1.52 -5.16
CA GLY A 70 -5.31 2.64 -5.77
C GLY A 70 -3.78 2.58 -5.65
N ALA A 71 -3.20 1.41 -5.34
CA ALA A 71 -1.78 1.29 -5.11
C ALA A 71 -0.96 1.48 -6.39
N CYS A 72 -0.04 2.44 -6.38
CA CYS A 72 0.77 2.78 -7.54
C CYS A 72 2.20 3.20 -7.19
N THR A 73 3.13 2.94 -8.12
CA THR A 73 4.53 3.37 -8.05
C THR A 73 4.83 4.28 -9.24
N ASP A 74 5.57 5.37 -9.01
CA ASP A 74 6.04 6.24 -10.09
C ASP A 74 7.36 5.71 -10.67
N ASP A 75 7.27 4.93 -11.75
CA ASP A 75 8.42 4.38 -12.47
C ASP A 75 9.43 5.43 -12.93
N ARG A 76 8.99 6.69 -13.13
CA ARG A 76 9.90 7.79 -13.53
C ARG A 76 10.79 8.18 -12.37
N VAL A 77 10.24 8.22 -11.15
CA VAL A 77 11.02 8.48 -9.93
C VAL A 77 11.89 7.27 -9.62
N LEU A 78 11.36 6.05 -9.74
CA LEU A 78 12.12 4.82 -9.51
C LEU A 78 13.37 4.71 -10.40
N ARG A 79 13.27 5.14 -11.68
CA ARG A 79 14.41 5.19 -12.61
C ARG A 79 15.49 6.21 -12.24
N ARG A 80 15.17 7.20 -11.41
CA ARG A 80 16.13 8.24 -10.96
C ARG A 80 16.93 7.83 -9.73
N LEU A 81 16.52 6.78 -9.02
CA LEU A 81 17.29 6.23 -7.91
C LEU A 81 18.67 5.78 -8.39
N SER A 82 19.68 5.84 -7.51
CA SER A 82 20.99 5.26 -7.80
C SER A 82 20.91 3.73 -7.88
N ALA A 83 21.96 3.08 -8.41
CA ALA A 83 22.04 1.62 -8.42
C ALA A 83 21.98 1.05 -6.99
N ALA A 84 22.73 1.64 -6.06
CA ALA A 84 22.73 1.24 -4.65
C ALA A 84 21.35 1.38 -3.99
N GLN A 85 20.60 2.45 -4.27
CA GLN A 85 19.23 2.63 -3.77
C GLN A 85 18.28 1.58 -4.34
N ARG A 86 18.37 1.27 -5.65
CA ARG A 86 17.55 0.21 -6.25
C ARG A 86 17.89 -1.17 -5.69
N ASP A 87 19.16 -1.44 -5.45
CA ASP A 87 19.60 -2.71 -4.85
C ASP A 87 19.08 -2.83 -3.40
N ALA A 88 19.18 -1.76 -2.60
CA ALA A 88 18.56 -1.73 -1.27
C ALA A 88 17.05 -2.00 -1.33
N LEU A 89 16.32 -1.35 -2.24
CA LEU A 89 14.89 -1.63 -2.44
C LEU A 89 14.61 -3.08 -2.81
N ARG A 90 15.43 -3.70 -3.66
CA ARG A 90 15.26 -5.12 -4.03
C ARG A 90 15.40 -6.05 -2.82
N THR A 91 16.28 -5.72 -1.86
CA THR A 91 16.45 -6.55 -0.65
C THR A 91 15.22 -6.59 0.25
N VAL A 92 14.34 -5.59 0.16
CA VAL A 92 13.06 -5.53 0.91
C VAL A 92 11.84 -5.90 0.05
N GLY A 93 12.06 -6.42 -1.16
CA GLY A 93 10.98 -6.81 -2.08
C GLY A 93 10.44 -5.66 -2.97
N GLY A 94 11.07 -4.49 -2.94
CA GLY A 94 10.71 -3.32 -3.73
C GLY A 94 9.90 -2.28 -2.95
N VAL A 95 9.70 -1.11 -3.56
CA VAL A 95 9.07 0.03 -2.86
C VAL A 95 7.61 -0.23 -2.50
N TYR A 96 6.85 -0.92 -3.36
CA TYR A 96 5.44 -1.22 -3.05
C TYR A 96 5.34 -2.17 -1.84
N GLN A 97 6.13 -3.24 -1.81
CA GLN A 97 6.15 -4.17 -0.68
C GLN A 97 6.52 -3.46 0.63
N HIS A 98 7.56 -2.62 0.61
CA HIS A 98 7.97 -1.83 1.76
C HIS A 98 6.88 -0.85 2.23
N THR A 99 6.17 -0.23 1.28
CA THR A 99 5.07 0.70 1.57
C THR A 99 3.88 -0.03 2.21
N LEU A 100 3.52 -1.18 1.67
CA LEU A 100 2.40 -1.98 2.17
C LEU A 100 2.72 -2.63 3.52
N ASP A 101 3.95 -3.10 3.74
CA ASP A 101 4.41 -3.61 5.04
C ASP A 101 4.32 -2.54 6.14
N TYR A 102 4.69 -1.30 5.83
CA TYR A 102 4.45 -0.17 6.74
C TYR A 102 2.94 0.03 6.99
N ALA A 103 2.14 0.08 5.92
CA ALA A 103 0.70 0.35 6.03
C ALA A 103 -0.01 -0.66 6.94
N VAL A 104 0.21 -1.96 6.74
CA VAL A 104 -0.47 -2.98 7.55
C VAL A 104 -0.10 -2.89 9.02
N LYS A 105 1.17 -2.62 9.35
CA LYS A 105 1.63 -2.42 10.73
C LYS A 105 1.04 -1.15 11.36
N HIS A 106 0.98 -0.07 10.58
CA HIS A 106 0.43 1.21 11.00
C HIS A 106 -1.07 1.16 11.29
N PHE A 107 -1.82 0.36 10.55
CA PHE A 107 -3.27 0.19 10.72
C PHE A 107 -3.66 -0.93 11.67
N ALA A 108 -2.80 -1.92 11.91
CA ALA A 108 -3.09 -3.09 12.74
C ALA A 108 -3.65 -2.79 14.15
N PRO A 109 -3.22 -1.73 14.86
CA PRO A 109 -3.81 -1.39 16.15
C PRO A 109 -5.28 -0.93 16.07
N ARG A 110 -5.69 -0.35 14.94
CA ARG A 110 -6.97 0.37 14.78
C ARG A 110 -8.06 -0.47 14.11
N TYR A 111 -7.68 -1.41 13.25
CA TYR A 111 -8.61 -2.18 12.42
C TYR A 111 -8.41 -3.68 12.64
N ASP A 112 -9.45 -4.47 12.44
CA ASP A 112 -9.45 -5.92 12.61
C ASP A 112 -8.92 -6.65 11.36
N ALA A 113 -9.12 -6.06 10.18
CA ALA A 113 -8.63 -6.60 8.92
C ALA A 113 -8.39 -5.52 7.86
N ILE A 114 -7.54 -5.83 6.90
CA ILE A 114 -7.29 -5.04 5.70
C ILE A 114 -7.55 -5.94 4.51
N PHE A 115 -8.44 -5.51 3.62
CA PHE A 115 -8.76 -6.23 2.39
C PHE A 115 -8.12 -5.55 1.20
N GLY A 116 -7.66 -6.33 0.23
CA GLY A 116 -7.18 -5.82 -1.05
C GLY A 116 -7.97 -6.45 -2.19
N TYR A 117 -8.35 -5.65 -3.18
CA TYR A 117 -8.93 -6.15 -4.43
C TYR A 117 -7.88 -6.11 -5.54
N CYS A 118 -7.28 -7.26 -5.86
CA CYS A 118 -6.14 -7.35 -6.74
C CYS A 118 -6.43 -8.16 -8.01
N GLY A 119 -6.61 -7.44 -9.12
CA GLY A 119 -6.71 -8.01 -10.48
C GLY A 119 -5.36 -8.25 -11.18
N ASP A 120 -4.28 -7.69 -10.64
CA ASP A 120 -2.95 -7.71 -11.24
C ASP A 120 -2.04 -8.75 -10.55
N GLY A 121 -1.42 -9.63 -11.33
CA GLY A 121 -0.62 -10.72 -10.78
C GLY A 121 0.71 -10.27 -10.13
N LEU A 122 1.23 -9.08 -10.45
CA LEU A 122 2.41 -8.54 -9.78
C LEU A 122 2.05 -7.98 -8.41
N ALA A 123 0.98 -7.19 -8.32
CA ALA A 123 0.47 -6.68 -7.05
C ALA A 123 0.06 -7.82 -6.10
N GLU A 124 -0.62 -8.86 -6.60
CA GLU A 124 -1.02 -10.01 -5.77
C GLU A 124 0.20 -10.67 -5.12
N ARG A 125 1.30 -10.85 -5.87
CA ARG A 125 2.53 -11.43 -5.31
C ARG A 125 3.12 -10.58 -4.19
N VAL A 126 3.04 -9.26 -4.31
CA VAL A 126 3.51 -8.34 -3.27
C VAL A 126 2.60 -8.41 -2.04
N ASP A 127 1.28 -8.40 -2.22
CA ASP A 127 0.32 -8.50 -1.12
C ASP A 127 0.55 -9.80 -0.32
N LEU A 128 0.70 -10.92 -1.03
CA LEU A 128 1.02 -12.21 -0.39
C LEU A 128 2.36 -12.19 0.34
N ALA A 129 3.38 -11.51 -0.21
CA ALA A 129 4.68 -11.40 0.43
C ALA A 129 4.67 -10.54 1.72
N VAL A 130 3.72 -9.60 1.84
CA VAL A 130 3.47 -8.85 3.09
C VAL A 130 2.69 -9.67 4.13
N GLY A 131 2.02 -10.75 3.70
CA GLY A 131 1.28 -11.66 4.58
C GLY A 131 -0.23 -11.64 4.37
N PHE A 132 -0.72 -11.03 3.28
CA PHE A 132 -2.11 -11.24 2.88
C PHE A 132 -2.34 -12.72 2.52
N SER A 133 -3.56 -13.18 2.76
CA SER A 133 -4.03 -14.52 2.38
C SER A 133 -5.11 -14.40 1.31
N LYS A 134 -5.16 -15.38 0.40
CA LYS A 134 -6.26 -15.50 -0.56
C LYS A 134 -7.54 -15.88 0.16
N THR A 135 -8.65 -15.32 -0.30
CA THR A 135 -10.00 -15.70 0.13
C THR A 135 -10.64 -16.63 -0.90
N GLU A 136 -11.84 -17.14 -0.61
CA GLU A 136 -12.67 -17.85 -1.60
C GLU A 136 -13.17 -16.93 -2.73
N HIS A 137 -13.16 -15.62 -2.53
CA HIS A 137 -13.61 -14.65 -3.50
C HIS A 137 -12.47 -14.26 -4.45
N LYS A 138 -12.76 -14.34 -5.76
CA LYS A 138 -11.78 -14.00 -6.80
C LYS A 138 -11.30 -12.56 -6.62
N HIS A 139 -9.98 -12.37 -6.69
CA HIS A 139 -9.28 -11.09 -6.52
C HIS A 139 -9.32 -10.48 -5.12
N LEU A 140 -10.07 -11.04 -4.18
CA LEU A 140 -10.12 -10.52 -2.82
C LEU A 140 -9.07 -11.22 -1.94
N LEU A 141 -8.21 -10.41 -1.35
CA LEU A 141 -7.18 -10.82 -0.40
C LEU A 141 -7.48 -10.20 0.96
N VAL A 142 -6.99 -10.84 2.03
CA VAL A 142 -7.18 -10.33 3.40
C VAL A 142 -5.89 -10.44 4.21
N TYR A 143 -5.60 -9.37 4.96
CA TYR A 143 -4.63 -9.35 6.04
C TYR A 143 -5.40 -9.22 7.37
N TRP A 144 -5.35 -10.25 8.19
CA TRP A 144 -5.89 -10.21 9.54
C TRP A 144 -4.89 -9.54 10.47
N THR A 145 -5.26 -8.43 11.10
CA THR A 145 -4.34 -7.66 11.96
C THR A 145 -4.15 -8.30 13.33
N ARG A 146 -5.04 -9.23 13.68
CA ARG A 146 -5.13 -9.95 14.95
C ARG A 146 -5.85 -11.29 14.75
N GLU A 147 -5.77 -12.14 15.76
CA GLU A 147 -6.57 -13.35 15.81
C GLU A 147 -8.03 -13.00 16.09
N LEU A 148 -8.94 -13.61 15.32
CA LEU A 148 -10.38 -13.38 15.40
C LEU A 148 -11.09 -14.73 15.35
N ALA A 149 -12.24 -14.83 16.01
CA ALA A 149 -13.07 -16.03 15.94
C ALA A 149 -13.50 -16.31 14.48
N PRO A 150 -13.69 -17.58 14.09
CA PRO A 150 -14.08 -17.95 12.72
C PRO A 150 -15.32 -17.22 12.21
N ASP A 151 -16.37 -17.11 13.04
CA ASP A 151 -17.61 -16.44 12.68
C ASP A 151 -17.37 -14.96 12.37
N ARG A 152 -16.53 -14.29 13.18
CA ARG A 152 -16.17 -12.88 12.94
C ARG A 152 -15.36 -12.70 11.65
N ARG A 153 -14.46 -13.63 11.34
CA ARG A 153 -13.73 -13.60 10.05
C ARG A 153 -14.69 -13.73 8.87
N ALA A 154 -15.66 -14.64 8.95
CA ALA A 154 -16.66 -14.83 7.91
C ALA A 154 -17.54 -13.58 7.71
N GLU A 155 -17.96 -12.92 8.80
CA GLU A 155 -18.71 -11.66 8.76
C GLU A 155 -17.93 -10.55 8.03
N LEU A 156 -16.68 -10.30 8.44
CA LEU A 156 -15.86 -9.24 7.86
C LEU A 156 -15.51 -9.52 6.39
N LEU A 157 -15.29 -10.79 6.04
CA LEU A 157 -15.06 -11.20 4.66
C LEU A 157 -16.30 -10.98 3.79
N ALA A 158 -17.48 -11.36 4.28
CA ALA A 158 -18.73 -11.11 3.59
C ALA A 158 -18.97 -9.60 3.38
N GLN A 159 -18.70 -8.79 4.40
CA GLN A 159 -18.77 -7.33 4.31
C GLN A 159 -17.87 -6.78 3.20
N ALA A 160 -16.60 -7.18 3.17
CA ALA A 160 -15.66 -6.72 2.14
C ALA A 160 -16.09 -7.19 0.73
N ASN A 161 -16.56 -8.43 0.59
CA ASN A 161 -16.98 -8.97 -0.70
C ASN A 161 -18.22 -8.27 -1.28
N VAL A 162 -19.14 -7.81 -0.43
CA VAL A 162 -20.34 -7.05 -0.88
C VAL A 162 -19.96 -5.72 -1.53
N VAL A 163 -18.84 -5.11 -1.15
CA VAL A 163 -18.37 -3.86 -1.76
C VAL A 163 -17.95 -4.07 -3.22
N GLY A 164 -17.41 -5.25 -3.56
CA GLY A 164 -16.92 -5.56 -4.90
C GLY A 164 -15.56 -4.92 -5.19
N PRO A 165 -15.26 -4.58 -6.46
CA PRO A 165 -14.05 -3.85 -6.81
C PRO A 165 -14.02 -2.44 -6.20
N PHE A 166 -12.89 -2.07 -5.60
CA PHE A 166 -12.62 -0.76 -5.01
C PHE A 166 -11.26 -0.20 -5.43
#